data_AF-A0A3D1KJB8-F1
#
_entry.id   AF-A0A3D1KJB8-F1
#
_cell.length_a   1.000
_cell.length_b   1.000
_cell.length_c   1.000
_cell.angle_alpha   90.00
_cell.angle_beta   90.00
_cell.angle_gamma   90.00
#
_symmetry.space_group_name_H-M   'P 1'
#
loop_
_entity.id
_entity.type
_entity.pdbx_description
1 polymer ?
#
loop_
_entity_poly.entity_id
_entity_poly.type
_entity_poly.pdbx_seq_one_letter_code
_entity_poly.pdbx_strand_id
1 'polypeptide(L)' 'MTIQNIASYPILGRPLFFDLGIVTLLLMLLTISVPLLNQKGIRLIPFRWHKKLAFATLVVAVTHAVLAFIVYL' A
#
# COMPACT_ATOMS: atom_id res chain seq x y z
N MET A 1 -12.66 3.73 -23.59
CA MET A 1 -12.14 3.17 -22.33
C MET A 1 -12.64 4.06 -21.20
N THR A 2 -13.47 3.56 -20.29
CA THR A 2 -13.92 4.33 -19.13
C THR A 2 -12.87 4.25 -18.02
N ILE A 3 -12.87 5.21 -17.10
CA ILE A 3 -11.92 5.23 -15.98
C ILE A 3 -12.17 4.07 -14.98
N GLN A 4 -13.40 3.59 -14.88
CA GLN A 4 -13.79 2.37 -14.15
C GLN A 4 -13.06 1.13 -14.68
N ASN A 5 -12.84 1.05 -16.00
CA ASN A 5 -12.13 -0.09 -16.61
C ASN A 5 -10.65 -0.13 -16.22
N ILE A 6 -10.05 1.02 -15.88
CA ILE A 6 -8.67 1.07 -15.36
C ILE A 6 -8.66 0.52 -13.93
N ALA A 7 -9.56 1.00 -13.06
CA ALA A 7 -9.65 0.54 -11.67
C ALA A 7 -9.99 -0.96 -11.57
N SER A 8 -10.80 -1.46 -12.51
CA SER A 8 -11.23 -2.86 -12.59
C SER A 8 -10.35 -3.73 -13.48
N TYR A 9 -9.22 -3.20 -13.97
CA TYR A 9 -8.34 -3.94 -14.86
C TYR A 9 -7.83 -5.22 -14.15
N PRO A 10 -7.99 -6.41 -14.75
CA PRO A 10 -7.66 -7.65 -14.08
C PRO A 10 -6.15 -7.86 -13.99
N ILE A 11 -5.65 -8.02 -12.76
CA ILE A 11 -4.30 -8.45 -12.44
C ILE A 11 -4.43 -9.70 -11.55
N LEU A 12 -3.70 -10.77 -11.86
CA LEU A 12 -3.77 -12.04 -11.10
C LEU A 12 -5.21 -12.59 -10.91
N GLY A 13 -6.13 -12.30 -11.85
CA GLY A 13 -7.54 -12.70 -11.77
C GLY A 13 -8.42 -11.85 -10.85
N ARG A 14 -7.90 -10.72 -10.34
CA ARG A 14 -8.60 -9.79 -9.44
C ARG A 14 -8.51 -8.35 -9.97
N PRO A 15 -9.43 -7.45 -9.58
CA PRO A 15 -9.36 -6.04 -9.98
C PRO A 15 -8.08 -5.35 -9.47
N LEU A 16 -7.49 -4.45 -10.29
CA LEU A 16 -6.31 -3.66 -9.93
C LEU A 16 -6.45 -2.96 -8.56
N PHE A 17 -7.61 -2.34 -8.29
CA PHE A 17 -7.83 -1.68 -7.00
C PHE A 17 -7.71 -2.64 -5.82
N PHE A 18 -8.14 -3.90 -5.98
CA PHE A 18 -8.10 -4.92 -4.94
C PHE A 18 -6.66 -5.34 -4.62
N ASP A 19 -5.86 -5.63 -5.67
CA ASP A 19 -4.47 -6.01 -5.49
C ASP A 19 -3.64 -4.87 -4.88
N LEU A 20 -3.91 -3.61 -5.25
CA LEU A 20 -3.29 -2.45 -4.60
C LEU A 20 -3.68 -2.32 -3.12
N GLY A 21 -4.87 -2.75 -2.73
CA GLY A 21 -5.29 -2.82 -1.33
C GLY A 21 -4.43 -3.80 -0.53
N ILE A 22 -4.14 -4.98 -1.10
CA ILE A 22 -3.23 -5.96 -0.51
C ILE A 22 -1.83 -5.38 -0.38
N VAL A 23 -1.29 -4.77 -1.45
CA VAL A 23 0.05 -4.16 -1.42
C VAL A 23 0.12 -3.04 -0.37
N THR A 24 -0.92 -2.22 -0.27
CA THR A 24 -1.01 -1.16 0.75
C THR A 24 -0.95 -1.74 2.16
N LEU A 25 -1.73 -2.80 2.43
CA LEU A 25 -1.74 -3.46 3.73
C LEU A 25 -0.37 -4.04 4.08
N LEU A 26 0.28 -4.73 3.15
CA LEU A 26 1.62 -5.31 3.35
C LEU A 26 2.67 -4.21 3.61
N LEU A 27 2.62 -3.11 2.84
CA LEU A 27 3.49 -1.96 3.06
C LEU A 27 3.24 -1.33 4.43
N MET A 28 1.98 -1.20 4.86
CA MET A 28 1.66 -0.65 6.18
C MET A 28 2.20 -1.53 7.31
N LEU A 29 2.02 -2.85 7.21
CA LEU A 29 2.57 -3.79 8.18
C LEU A 29 4.10 -3.71 8.25
N LEU A 30 4.78 -3.59 7.12
CA LEU A 30 6.22 -3.37 7.07
C LEU A 30 6.62 -2.02 7.70
N THR A 31 5.88 -0.95 7.40
CA THR A 31 6.13 0.38 7.95
C THR A 31 6.00 0.41 9.47
N ILE A 32 4.98 -0.27 10.03
CA ILE A 32 4.72 -0.38 11.47
C ILE A 32 5.71 -1.33 12.15
N SER A 33 6.20 -2.36 11.46
CA SER A 33 7.16 -3.29 12.06
C SER A 33 8.50 -2.62 12.36
N VAL A 34 8.95 -1.64 11.56
CA VAL A 34 10.23 -0.93 11.79
C VAL A 34 10.34 -0.30 13.19
N PRO A 35 9.42 0.59 13.64
CA PRO A 35 9.49 1.15 14.99
C PRO A 35 9.36 0.08 16.07
N LEU A 36 8.45 -0.90 15.92
CA LEU A 36 8.24 -1.95 16.91
C LEU A 36 9.48 -2.82 17.12
N LEU A 37 10.17 -3.20 16.04
CA LEU A 37 11.40 -3.99 16.10
C LEU A 37 12.57 -3.15 16.64
N ASN A 38 12.70 -1.88 16.22
CA ASN A 38 13.75 -1.00 16.73
C ASN A 38 13.60 -0.75 18.24
N GLN A 39 12.37 -0.58 18.75
CA GLN A 39 12.08 -0.44 20.18
C GLN A 39 12.46 -1.70 20.98
N LYS A 40 12.35 -2.89 20.37
CA LYS A 40 12.81 -4.16 20.94
C LYS A 40 14.31 -4.40 20.81
N GLY A 41 15.08 -3.42 20.30
CA GLY A 41 16.52 -3.55 20.06
C GLY A 41 16.88 -4.32 18.78
N ILE A 42 15.89 -4.81 18.01
CA ILE A 42 16.09 -5.52 16.75
C ILE A 42 16.26 -4.48 15.62
N ARG A 43 17.51 -4.19 15.26
CA ARG A 43 17.87 -3.12 14.31
C ARG A 43 18.14 -3.61 12.88
N LEU A 44 17.52 -4.71 12.48
CA LEU A 44 17.66 -5.27 11.11
C LEU A 44 17.36 -4.20 10.03
N ILE A 45 16.35 -3.35 10.27
CA ILE A 45 16.01 -2.22 9.41
C ILE A 45 16.29 -0.91 10.19
N PRO A 46 17.24 -0.07 9.73
CA PRO A 46 17.52 1.21 10.38
C PRO A 46 16.29 2.12 10.42
N PHE A 47 16.03 2.78 11.54
CA PHE A 47 14.85 3.63 11.74
C PHE A 47 14.66 4.73 10.67
N ARG A 48 15.73 5.20 10.02
CA ARG A 48 15.66 6.14 8.87
C ARG A 48 14.80 5.62 7.71
N TRP A 49 14.65 4.30 7.56
CA TRP A 49 13.80 3.69 6.54
C TRP A 49 12.31 3.81 6.84
N HIS A 50 11.91 3.95 8.11
CA HIS A 50 10.49 4.09 8.47
C HIS A 50 9.84 5.25 7.72
N LYS A 51 10.50 6.42 7.64
CA LYS A 51 9.97 7.58 6.91
C LYS A 51 9.78 7.31 5.41
N LYS A 52 10.74 6.60 4.79
CA LYS A 52 10.67 6.25 3.37
C LYS A 52 9.53 5.25 3.10
N LEU A 53 9.40 4.25 3.97
CA LEU A 53 8.33 3.26 3.90
C LEU A 53 6.97 3.90 4.13
N ALA A 54 6.83 4.76 5.13
CA ALA A 54 5.58 5.49 5.40
C ALA A 54 5.15 6.36 4.21
N PHE A 55 6.09 7.06 3.56
CA PHE A 55 5.80 7.82 2.35
C PHE A 55 5.34 6.92 1.19
N ALA A 56 6.04 5.80 0.97
CA ALA A 56 5.64 4.83 -0.05
C ALA A 56 4.25 4.22 0.25
N THR A 57 3.98 3.84 1.49
CA THR A 57 2.66 3.36 1.94
C THR A 57 1.59 4.41 1.66
N LEU A 58 1.83 5.68 1.99
CA LEU A 58 0.88 6.76 1.79
C LEU A 58 0.53 6.94 0.30
N VAL A 59 1.54 6.95 -0.58
CA VAL A 59 1.31 7.09 -2.03
C VAL A 59 0.44 5.94 -2.55
N VAL A 60 0.78 4.70 -2.20
CA VAL A 60 0.01 3.52 -2.66
C VAL A 60 -1.39 3.51 -2.06
N ALA A 61 -1.55 3.89 -0.78
CA ALA A 61 -2.84 3.97 -0.11
C ALA A 61 -3.78 4.98 -0.77
N VAL A 62 -3.27 6.16 -1.13
CA VAL A 62 -4.03 7.19 -1.85
C VAL A 62 -4.44 6.67 -3.23
N THR A 63 -3.52 6.05 -3.97
CA THR A 63 -3.84 5.46 -5.28
C THR A 63 -4.91 4.36 -5.16
N HIS A 64 -4.77 3.46 -4.18
CA HIS A 64 -5.76 2.42 -3.90
C HIS A 64 -7.14 3.03 -3.58
N ALA A 65 -7.21 4.01 -2.68
CA ALA A 65 -8.46 4.65 -2.28
C ALA A 65 -9.16 5.35 -3.46
N VAL A 66 -8.39 6.08 -4.29
CA VAL A 66 -8.92 6.74 -5.49
C VAL A 66 -9.47 5.72 -6.48
N LEU A 67 -8.74 4.65 -6.76
CA LEU A 67 -9.22 3.61 -7.69
C LEU A 67 -10.44 2.88 -7.15
N ALA A 68 -10.46 2.54 -5.85
CA ALA A 68 -11.60 1.91 -5.22
C ALA A 68 -12.85 2.81 -5.29
N PHE A 69 -12.71 4.12 -5.08
CA PHE A 69 -13.81 5.07 -5.21
C PHE A 69 -14.32 5.18 -6.66
N ILE A 70 -13.40 5.24 -7.62
CA ILE A 70 -13.72 5.33 -9.06
C ILE A 70 -14.55 4.14 -9.57
N VAL A 71 -14.44 2.96 -8.96
CA VAL A 71 -15.27 1.80 -9.35
C VAL A 71 -16.77 2.05 -9.14
N TYR A 72 -17.13 2.92 -8.19
CA TYR A 72 -18.53 3.22 -7.84
C TYR A 72 -19.07 4.51 -8.46
N LEU A 73 -18.24 5.25 -9.20
CA LEU A 73 -18.64 6.39 -10.04
C LEU A 73 -18.90 5.89 -11.45
#